data_AF-A0AAW0XRG5-F1
#
_entry.id   AF-A0AAW0XRG5-F1
#
_cell.length_a   1.000
_cell.length_b   1.000
_cell.length_c   1.000
_cell.angle_alpha   90.00
_cell.angle_beta   90.00
_cell.angle_gamma   90.00
#
_symmetry.space_group_name_H-M   'P 1'
#
loop_
_entity.id
_entity.type
_entity.pdbx_description
1 polymer ?
#
loop_
_entity_poly.entity_id
_entity_poly.type
_entity_poly.pdbx_seq_one_letter_code
_entity_poly.pdbx_strand_id
1 'polypeptide(L)'
;WQDCSEKTRMLVPLGVASLYIRSLHESSHARKEEVEEAVRQARQVVEGVSSAFREMLSSATWMDQVTQEAALSKLDHMQHLVAYPHLLLDDHLLQEYHLGLPNVSASDHFSNIASMMAWHSRRSLVHLRAPTSTHKWPRGPLETNAFYSSLHNTIVIPVAVLQAPVFHRGAFTSIPGLEWFTEALVDQQDPGAVH
;
A
#
# COMPACT_ATOMS: atom_id res chain seq x y z
N TRP A 1 -11.20 -23.37 -1.79
CA TRP A 1 -11.67 -22.00 -2.12
C TRP A 1 -10.63 -20.95 -1.75
N GLN A 2 -9.98 -21.05 -0.58
CA GLN A 2 -8.89 -20.13 -0.17
C GLN A 2 -7.79 -20.03 -1.23
N ASP A 3 -7.25 -21.15 -1.71
CA ASP A 3 -6.24 -21.16 -2.77
C ASP A 3 -6.69 -20.48 -4.06
N CYS A 4 -7.98 -20.61 -4.41
CA CYS A 4 -8.54 -19.98 -5.60
C CYS A 4 -8.62 -18.46 -5.42
N SER A 5 -9.06 -18.01 -4.24
CA SER A 5 -9.07 -16.61 -3.86
C SER A 5 -7.66 -16.02 -3.91
N GLU A 6 -6.69 -16.72 -3.31
CA GLU A 6 -5.31 -16.28 -3.24
C GLU A 6 -4.64 -16.22 -4.63
N LYS A 7 -4.83 -17.26 -5.46
CA LYS A 7 -4.35 -17.24 -6.85
C LYS A 7 -4.95 -16.10 -7.66
N THR A 8 -6.25 -15.84 -7.49
CA THR A 8 -6.92 -14.73 -8.19
C THR A 8 -6.37 -13.39 -7.71
N ARG A 9 -6.16 -13.23 -6.39
CA ARG A 9 -5.53 -12.05 -5.79
C ARG A 9 -4.12 -11.82 -6.34
N MET A 10 -3.32 -12.87 -6.55
CA MET A 10 -1.99 -12.75 -7.15
C MET A 10 -2.03 -12.40 -8.65
N LEU A 11 -2.97 -12.97 -9.41
CA LEU A 11 -3.05 -12.78 -10.85
C LEU A 11 -3.71 -11.46 -11.27
N VAL A 12 -4.71 -10.99 -10.54
CA VAL A 12 -5.46 -9.75 -10.80
C VAL A 12 -5.66 -8.94 -9.52
N PRO A 13 -4.57 -8.50 -8.86
CA PRO A 13 -4.63 -7.88 -7.53
C PRO A 13 -5.52 -6.64 -7.47
N LEU A 14 -5.47 -5.78 -8.49
CA LEU A 14 -6.27 -4.56 -8.54
C LEU A 14 -7.75 -4.85 -8.81
N GLY A 15 -8.07 -5.88 -9.61
CA GLY A 15 -9.45 -6.32 -9.83
C GLY A 15 -10.10 -6.91 -8.58
N VAL A 16 -9.37 -7.75 -7.82
CA VAL A 16 -9.87 -8.26 -6.54
C VAL A 16 -10.00 -7.13 -5.51
N ALA A 17 -9.04 -6.22 -5.48
CA ALA A 17 -9.08 -5.07 -4.61
C ALA A 17 -10.26 -4.14 -4.89
N SER A 18 -10.59 -3.85 -6.15
CA SER A 18 -11.73 -3.00 -6.48
C SER A 18 -13.03 -3.60 -5.98
N LEU A 19 -13.19 -4.94 -6.05
CA LEU A 19 -14.35 -5.62 -5.48
C LEU A 19 -14.42 -5.47 -3.96
N TYR A 20 -13.29 -5.63 -3.26
CA TYR A 20 -13.22 -5.44 -1.81
C TYR A 20 -13.59 -4.01 -1.42
N ILE A 21 -13.00 -2.99 -2.07
CA ILE A 21 -13.31 -1.58 -1.76
C ILE A 21 -14.77 -1.24 -2.05
N ARG A 22 -15.33 -1.73 -3.17
CA ARG A 22 -16.76 -1.55 -3.48
C ARG A 22 -17.63 -2.19 -2.42
N SER A 23 -17.30 -3.40 -1.98
CA SER A 23 -18.07 -4.08 -0.93
C SER A 23 -18.08 -3.29 0.39
N LEU A 24 -16.99 -2.58 0.72
CA LEU A 24 -16.96 -1.69 1.88
C LEU A 24 -17.90 -0.50 1.71
N HIS A 25 -17.95 0.10 0.51
CA HIS A 25 -18.81 1.25 0.21
C HIS A 25 -20.30 0.88 0.10
N GLU A 26 -20.61 -0.30 -0.44
CA GLU A 26 -21.99 -0.79 -0.62
C GLU A 26 -22.60 -1.36 0.67
N SER A 27 -21.78 -1.79 1.63
CA SER A 27 -22.25 -2.40 2.88
C SER A 27 -23.08 -1.46 3.76
N SER A 28 -22.65 -0.21 3.95
CA SER A 28 -23.43 0.88 4.55
C SER A 28 -22.69 2.22 4.44
N HIS A 29 -23.42 3.33 4.49
CA HIS A 29 -22.83 4.68 4.59
C HIS A 29 -21.87 4.81 5.79
N ALA A 30 -22.23 4.24 6.94
CA ALA A 30 -21.39 4.28 8.14
C ALA A 30 -20.05 3.57 7.93
N ARG A 31 -20.05 2.41 7.26
CA ARG A 31 -18.81 1.65 6.99
C ARG A 31 -17.92 2.37 5.98
N LYS A 32 -18.51 3.00 4.96
CA LYS A 32 -17.78 3.85 4.02
C LYS A 32 -17.07 4.99 4.74
N GLU A 33 -17.80 5.71 5.60
CA GLU A 33 -17.26 6.85 6.34
C GLU A 33 -16.15 6.43 7.32
N GLU A 34 -16.32 5.29 8.00
CA GLU A 34 -15.30 4.72 8.88
C GLU A 34 -13.99 4.41 8.12
N VAL A 35 -14.09 3.82 6.93
CA VAL A 35 -12.92 3.52 6.10
C VAL A 35 -12.27 4.80 5.60
N GLU A 36 -13.04 5.76 5.09
CA GLU A 36 -12.51 7.05 4.63
C GLU A 36 -11.81 7.83 5.76
N GLU A 37 -12.39 7.79 6.97
CA GLU A 37 -11.77 8.37 8.16
C GLU A 37 -10.49 7.65 8.54
N ALA A 38 -10.47 6.31 8.53
CA ALA A 38 -9.25 5.55 8.78
C ALA A 38 -8.15 5.88 7.77
N VAL A 39 -8.50 6.06 6.48
CA VAL A 39 -7.54 6.48 5.45
C VAL A 39 -7.00 7.89 5.72
N ARG A 40 -7.86 8.85 6.13
CA ARG A 40 -7.41 10.20 6.49
C ARG A 40 -6.45 10.17 7.68
N GLN A 41 -6.82 9.47 8.74
CA GLN A 41 -5.99 9.35 9.94
C GLN A 41 -4.65 8.67 9.62
N ALA A 42 -4.65 7.61 8.81
CA ALA A 42 -3.41 6.94 8.41
C ALA A 42 -2.45 7.87 7.64
N ARG A 43 -2.99 8.76 6.79
CA ARG A 43 -2.17 9.78 6.10
C ARG A 43 -1.53 10.76 7.09
N GLN A 44 -2.31 11.25 8.06
CA GLN A 44 -1.81 12.13 9.10
C GLN A 44 -0.70 11.48 9.94
N VAL A 45 -0.87 10.21 10.31
CA VAL A 45 0.16 9.45 11.04
C VAL A 45 1.45 9.37 10.23
N VAL A 46 1.35 9.06 8.94
CA VAL A 46 2.52 8.96 8.05
C VAL A 46 3.24 10.30 7.89
N GLU A 47 2.49 11.40 7.78
CA GLU A 47 3.04 12.75 7.75
C GLU A 47 3.76 13.09 9.07
N GLY A 48 3.14 12.76 10.20
CA GLY A 48 3.73 12.93 11.53
C GLY A 48 5.05 12.17 11.70
N VAL A 49 5.08 10.89 11.34
CA VAL A 49 6.32 10.08 11.36
C VAL A 49 7.40 10.67 10.47
N SER A 50 7.03 11.15 9.29
CA SER A 50 7.99 11.74 8.36
C SER A 50 8.57 13.04 8.91
N SER A 51 7.78 13.85 9.61
CA SER A 51 8.25 15.04 10.32
C SER A 51 9.18 14.69 11.48
N ALA A 52 8.79 13.76 12.34
CA ALA A 52 9.60 13.32 13.47
C ALA A 52 10.94 12.72 12.99
N PHE A 53 10.92 11.92 11.91
CA PHE A 53 12.13 11.36 11.33
C PHE A 53 13.05 12.45 10.75
N ARG A 54 12.48 13.51 10.14
CA ARG A 54 13.27 14.68 9.71
C ARG A 54 13.97 15.35 10.88
N GLU A 55 13.27 15.59 11.99
CA GLU A 55 13.83 16.21 13.19
C GLU A 55 14.95 15.36 13.79
N MET A 56 14.75 14.04 13.85
CA MET A 56 15.75 13.09 14.28
C MET A 56 16.98 13.10 13.36
N LEU A 57 16.80 13.09 12.04
CA LEU A 57 17.91 13.21 11.08
C LEU A 57 18.66 14.53 11.25
N SER A 58 17.95 15.63 11.51
CA SER A 58 18.51 16.98 11.64
C SER A 58 19.33 17.18 12.93
N SER A 59 19.00 16.43 13.99
CA SER A 59 19.67 16.48 15.29
C SER A 59 20.75 15.40 15.49
N ALA A 60 20.88 14.46 14.54
CA ALA A 60 21.81 13.35 14.64
C ALA A 60 23.28 13.82 14.58
N THR A 61 24.01 13.62 15.69
CA THR A 61 25.43 14.03 15.82
C THR A 61 26.43 13.02 15.26
N TRP A 62 25.97 11.82 14.90
CA TRP A 62 26.82 10.73 14.40
C TRP A 62 27.01 10.76 12.88
N MET A 63 26.23 11.57 12.15
CA MET A 63 26.35 11.76 10.69
C MET A 63 27.11 13.04 10.38
N ASP A 64 27.95 13.00 9.34
CA ASP A 64 28.48 14.21 8.74
C ASP A 64 27.39 14.97 7.96
N GLN A 65 27.65 16.24 7.67
CA GLN A 65 26.69 17.13 7.00
C GLN A 65 26.28 16.63 5.61
N VAL A 66 27.21 16.08 4.82
CA VAL A 66 26.91 15.61 3.46
C VAL A 66 25.97 14.41 3.50
N THR A 67 26.21 13.48 4.43
CA THR A 67 25.35 12.32 4.67
C THR A 67 23.96 12.74 5.17
N GLN A 68 23.89 13.72 6.07
CA GLN A 68 22.63 14.26 6.59
C GLN A 68 21.79 14.90 5.48
N GLU A 69 22.39 15.74 4.64
CA GLU A 69 21.71 16.37 3.49
C GLU A 69 21.19 15.33 2.49
N ALA A 70 21.97 14.28 2.21
CA ALA A 70 21.54 13.17 1.35
C ALA A 70 20.36 12.38 1.97
N ALA A 71 20.38 12.14 3.28
CA ALA A 71 19.29 11.47 3.99
C ALA A 71 18.00 12.30 3.99
N LEU A 72 18.10 13.61 4.22
CA LEU A 72 16.98 14.55 4.14
C LEU A 72 16.42 14.61 2.73
N SER A 73 17.28 14.71 1.70
CA SER A 73 16.86 14.65 0.31
C SER A 73 16.15 13.35 -0.03
N LYS A 74 16.58 12.21 0.51
CA LYS A 74 15.88 10.93 0.33
C LYS A 74 14.50 10.95 0.98
N LEU A 75 14.38 11.53 2.17
CA LEU A 75 13.10 11.68 2.86
C LEU A 75 12.16 12.61 2.09
N ASP A 76 12.66 13.73 1.54
CA ASP A 76 11.89 14.69 0.73
C ASP A 76 11.27 14.05 -0.51
N HIS A 77 11.98 13.10 -1.12
CA HIS A 77 11.52 12.38 -2.31
C HIS A 77 10.81 11.06 -1.99
N MET A 78 10.54 10.78 -0.71
CA MET A 78 9.85 9.55 -0.31
C MET A 78 8.37 9.66 -0.65
N GLN A 79 7.84 8.65 -1.33
CA GLN A 79 6.42 8.59 -1.65
C GLN A 79 5.66 7.76 -0.62
N HIS A 80 4.39 8.13 -0.40
CA HIS A 80 3.51 7.47 0.54
C HIS A 80 2.25 6.99 -0.18
N LEU A 81 2.12 5.67 -0.35
CA LEU A 81 0.96 5.02 -0.94
C LEU A 81 0.08 4.47 0.18
N VAL A 82 -0.97 5.21 0.52
CA VAL A 82 -1.88 4.88 1.62
C VAL A 82 -3.20 4.34 1.07
N ALA A 83 -3.66 3.23 1.65
CA ALA A 83 -4.88 2.49 1.39
C ALA A 83 -4.95 1.80 0.02
N TYR A 84 -5.26 2.55 -1.03
CA TYR A 84 -5.46 2.03 -2.38
C TYR A 84 -5.31 3.12 -3.46
N PRO A 85 -4.98 2.76 -4.71
CA PRO A 85 -4.92 3.73 -5.80
C PRO A 85 -6.32 4.20 -6.21
N HIS A 86 -6.43 5.47 -6.61
CA HIS A 86 -7.68 6.07 -7.12
C HIS A 86 -8.29 5.27 -8.27
N LEU A 87 -7.46 4.62 -9.10
CA LEU A 87 -7.92 3.81 -10.24
C LEU A 87 -8.91 2.70 -9.84
N LEU A 88 -8.93 2.24 -8.59
CA LEU A 88 -9.90 1.22 -8.16
C LEU A 88 -11.33 1.72 -8.09
N LEU A 89 -11.50 3.04 -7.94
CA LEU A 89 -12.80 3.70 -7.84
C LEU A 89 -13.40 4.06 -9.21
N ASP A 90 -12.61 3.92 -10.28
CA ASP A 90 -12.98 4.31 -11.63
C ASP A 90 -12.92 3.09 -12.56
N ASP A 91 -14.07 2.67 -13.08
CA ASP A 91 -14.18 1.50 -13.98
C ASP A 91 -13.37 1.68 -15.27
N HIS A 92 -13.29 2.89 -15.81
CA HIS A 92 -12.56 3.15 -17.03
C HIS A 92 -11.05 2.98 -16.79
N LEU A 93 -10.52 3.59 -15.73
CA LEU A 93 -9.10 3.46 -15.38
C LEU A 93 -8.72 2.02 -15.02
N LEU A 94 -9.63 1.28 -14.35
CA LEU A 94 -9.41 -0.12 -14.03
C LEU A 94 -9.40 -1.00 -15.29
N GLN A 95 -10.32 -0.76 -16.24
CA GLN A 95 -10.36 -1.48 -17.52
C GLN A 95 -9.13 -1.16 -18.39
N GLU A 96 -8.73 0.11 -18.45
CA GLU A 96 -7.52 0.54 -19.14
C GLU A 96 -6.28 -0.13 -18.53
N TYR A 97 -6.20 -0.19 -17.20
CA TYR A 97 -5.13 -0.90 -16.52
C TYR A 97 -5.09 -2.38 -16.92
N HIS A 98 -6.24 -3.03 -17.10
CA HIS A 98 -6.33 -4.44 -17.49
C HIS A 98 -6.48 -4.66 -19.01
N LEU A 99 -6.10 -3.69 -19.84
CA LEU A 99 -6.23 -3.84 -21.29
C LEU A 99 -5.49 -5.09 -21.79
N GLY A 100 -6.18 -5.87 -22.62
CA GLY A 100 -5.67 -7.13 -23.18
C GLY A 100 -5.73 -8.33 -22.23
N LEU A 101 -6.40 -8.22 -21.08
CA LEU A 101 -6.66 -9.35 -20.19
C LEU A 101 -7.38 -10.47 -20.98
N PRO A 102 -6.94 -11.74 -20.88
CA PRO A 102 -7.58 -12.83 -21.62
C PRO A 102 -8.98 -13.13 -21.06
N ASN A 103 -9.85 -13.62 -21.93
CA ASN A 103 -11.11 -14.21 -21.50
C ASN A 103 -10.85 -15.46 -20.67
N VAL A 104 -11.63 -15.65 -19.60
CA VAL A 104 -11.55 -16.81 -18.72
C VAL A 104 -12.71 -17.77 -18.96
N SER A 105 -12.43 -19.07 -18.97
CA SER A 105 -13.44 -20.12 -19.07
C SER A 105 -13.72 -20.75 -17.71
N ALA A 106 -15.00 -20.96 -17.38
CA ALA A 106 -15.37 -21.65 -16.13
C ALA A 106 -14.97 -23.14 -16.13
N SER A 107 -14.75 -23.74 -17.32
CA SER A 107 -14.47 -25.18 -17.46
C SER A 107 -13.00 -25.53 -17.67
N ASP A 108 -12.12 -24.55 -17.86
CA ASP A 108 -10.70 -24.79 -18.17
C ASP A 108 -9.76 -23.92 -17.33
N HIS A 109 -9.44 -24.42 -16.13
CA HIS A 109 -8.54 -23.73 -15.20
C HIS A 109 -7.11 -23.62 -15.75
N PHE A 110 -6.59 -24.67 -16.40
CA PHE A 110 -5.20 -24.68 -16.85
C PHE A 110 -4.95 -23.62 -17.93
N SER A 111 -5.81 -23.56 -18.94
CA SER A 111 -5.70 -22.57 -20.01
C SER A 111 -5.89 -21.15 -19.50
N ASN A 112 -6.74 -20.92 -18.50
CA ASN A 112 -6.88 -19.61 -17.86
C ASN A 112 -5.56 -19.17 -17.23
N ILE A 113 -4.92 -20.04 -16.43
CA ILE A 113 -3.65 -19.72 -15.77
C ILE A 113 -2.55 -19.48 -16.81
N ALA A 114 -2.43 -20.34 -17.83
CA ALA A 114 -1.43 -20.19 -18.88
C ALA A 114 -1.60 -18.86 -19.65
N SER A 115 -2.84 -18.51 -20.01
CA SER A 115 -3.15 -17.27 -20.72
C SER A 115 -2.86 -16.03 -19.85
N MET A 116 -3.18 -16.10 -18.56
CA MET A 116 -2.87 -15.04 -17.59
C MET A 116 -1.36 -14.84 -17.42
N MET A 117 -0.60 -15.93 -17.31
CA MET A 117 0.87 -15.87 -17.24
C MET A 117 1.46 -15.24 -18.50
N ALA A 118 0.99 -15.63 -19.69
CA ALA A 118 1.44 -15.05 -20.95
C ALA A 118 1.13 -13.54 -21.05
N TRP A 119 -0.06 -13.11 -20.58
CA TRP A 119 -0.42 -11.70 -20.50
C TRP A 119 0.52 -10.91 -19.58
N HIS A 120 0.80 -11.43 -18.39
CA HIS A 120 1.76 -10.82 -17.45
C HIS A 120 3.17 -10.72 -18.04
N SER A 121 3.67 -11.79 -18.67
CA SER A 121 4.98 -11.78 -19.33
C SER A 121 5.04 -10.72 -20.43
N ARG A 122 4.01 -10.64 -21.29
CA ARG A 122 3.94 -9.63 -22.34
C ARG A 122 3.92 -8.21 -21.75
N ARG A 123 3.13 -7.98 -20.70
CA ARG A 123 3.05 -6.68 -20.03
C ARG A 123 4.42 -6.29 -19.45
N SER A 124 5.13 -7.21 -18.80
CA SER A 124 6.47 -6.96 -18.26
C SER A 124 7.47 -6.61 -19.37
N LEU A 125 7.42 -7.30 -20.51
CA LEU A 125 8.28 -7.01 -21.66
C LEU A 125 8.01 -5.63 -22.29
N VAL A 126 6.73 -5.22 -22.39
CA VAL A 126 6.37 -3.87 -22.87
C VAL A 126 6.94 -2.80 -21.93
N HIS A 127 6.93 -3.05 -20.63
CA HIS A 127 7.44 -2.10 -19.65
C HIS A 127 8.96 -2.07 -19.53
N LEU A 128 9.69 -3.00 -20.13
CA LEU A 128 11.16 -3.07 -20.04
C LEU A 128 11.86 -1.81 -20.56
N ARG A 129 11.28 -1.15 -21.58
CA ARG A 129 11.80 0.09 -22.16
C ARG A 129 10.95 1.32 -21.84
N ALA A 130 9.86 1.14 -21.09
CA ALA A 130 9.02 2.25 -20.68
C ALA A 130 9.65 2.96 -19.47
N PRO A 131 9.46 4.28 -19.32
CA PRO A 131 9.86 4.97 -18.10
C PRO A 131 9.15 4.34 -16.90
N THR A 132 9.88 4.20 -15.80
CA THR A 132 9.32 3.74 -14.53
C THR A 132 8.34 4.80 -14.02
N SER A 133 7.06 4.48 -13.96
CA SER A 133 6.08 5.32 -13.28
C SER A 133 6.28 5.20 -11.77
N THR A 134 6.42 6.36 -11.11
CA THR A 134 6.61 6.45 -9.66
C THR A 134 5.35 6.09 -8.89
N HIS A 135 4.17 6.20 -9.50
CA HIS A 135 2.87 5.89 -8.87
C HIS A 135 2.44 4.42 -8.99
N LYS A 136 3.36 3.52 -9.38
CA LYS A 136 3.06 2.09 -9.46
C LYS A 136 3.04 1.46 -8.08
N TRP A 137 1.97 0.75 -7.80
CA TRP A 137 1.84 -0.05 -6.59
C TRP A 137 2.71 -1.31 -6.72
N PRO A 138 3.73 -1.50 -5.87
CA PRO A 138 4.64 -2.65 -5.97
C PRO A 138 3.94 -3.98 -5.68
N ARG A 139 2.95 -3.94 -4.78
CA ARG A 139 2.06 -5.06 -4.44
C ARG A 139 0.62 -4.55 -4.34
N GLY A 140 -0.34 -5.49 -4.35
CA GLY A 140 -1.75 -5.15 -4.28
C GLY A 140 -2.14 -4.44 -2.97
N PRO A 141 -3.26 -3.70 -2.95
CA PRO A 141 -3.73 -2.97 -1.76
C PRO A 141 -4.41 -3.90 -0.71
N LEU A 142 -4.55 -5.19 -1.00
CA LEU A 142 -5.04 -6.20 -0.07
C LEU A 142 -3.92 -6.96 0.66
N GLU A 143 -2.68 -6.49 0.55
CA GLU A 143 -1.59 -7.02 1.36
C GLU A 143 -1.86 -6.75 2.85
N THR A 144 -1.63 -7.75 3.69
CA THR A 144 -1.89 -7.67 5.13
C THR A 144 -0.74 -7.07 5.92
N ASN A 145 0.27 -6.52 5.25
CA ASN A 145 1.42 -5.88 5.88
C ASN A 145 1.81 -4.58 5.15
N ALA A 146 2.27 -3.60 5.91
CA ALA A 146 2.91 -2.41 5.39
C ALA A 146 4.37 -2.70 5.01
N PHE A 147 4.93 -1.98 4.05
CA PHE A 147 6.30 -2.21 3.60
C PHE A 147 6.92 -0.99 2.93
N TYR A 148 8.26 -0.98 2.90
CA TYR A 148 9.05 -0.01 2.14
C TYR A 148 9.66 -0.66 0.89
N SER A 149 9.55 0.03 -0.25
CA SER A 149 10.19 -0.35 -1.51
C SER A 149 11.39 0.56 -1.76
N SER A 150 12.60 0.07 -1.52
CA SER A 150 13.86 0.80 -1.75
C SER A 150 14.04 1.25 -3.19
N LEU A 151 13.64 0.40 -4.15
CA LEU A 151 13.73 0.70 -5.58
C LEU A 151 12.93 1.95 -6.00
N HIS A 152 11.82 2.21 -5.32
CA HIS A 152 10.90 3.31 -5.65
C HIS A 152 10.91 4.41 -4.57
N ASN A 153 11.73 4.26 -3.53
CA ASN A 153 11.70 5.09 -2.33
C ASN A 153 10.26 5.35 -1.82
N THR A 154 9.48 4.28 -1.66
CA THR A 154 8.03 4.38 -1.40
C THR A 154 7.64 3.55 -0.18
N ILE A 155 6.91 4.16 0.76
CA ILE A 155 6.20 3.46 1.83
C ILE A 155 4.80 3.12 1.33
N VAL A 156 4.39 1.86 1.52
CA VAL A 156 3.06 1.38 1.16
C VAL A 156 2.35 0.90 2.41
N ILE A 157 1.18 1.49 2.68
CA ILE A 157 0.27 1.11 3.76
C ILE A 157 -1.05 0.66 3.11
N PRO A 158 -1.26 -0.65 2.89
CA PRO A 158 -2.45 -1.15 2.21
C PRO A 158 -3.73 -0.95 3.04
N VAL A 159 -4.90 -0.91 2.39
CA VAL A 159 -6.18 -0.75 3.10
C VAL A 159 -6.50 -1.91 4.04
N ALA A 160 -6.00 -3.10 3.75
CA ALA A 160 -6.21 -4.27 4.58
C ALA A 160 -5.54 -4.18 5.96
N VAL A 161 -4.57 -3.27 6.17
CA VAL A 161 -4.02 -2.98 7.51
C VAL A 161 -4.77 -1.87 8.24
N LEU A 162 -5.63 -1.12 7.55
CA LEU A 162 -6.41 0.00 8.12
C LEU A 162 -7.71 -0.48 8.77
N GLN A 163 -7.63 -1.54 9.57
CA GLN A 163 -8.75 -2.11 10.29
C GLN A 163 -8.31 -2.61 11.67
N ALA A 164 -9.25 -2.68 12.61
CA ALA A 164 -8.99 -3.27 13.92
C ALA A 164 -8.57 -4.75 13.78
N PRO A 165 -7.65 -5.26 14.62
CA PRO A 165 -6.97 -4.59 15.74
C PRO A 165 -5.65 -3.90 15.36
N VAL A 166 -5.36 -3.75 14.07
CA VAL A 166 -4.10 -3.18 13.57
C VAL A 166 -4.12 -1.66 13.60
N PHE A 167 -5.22 -1.07 13.15
CA PHE A 167 -5.42 0.37 13.11
C PHE A 167 -6.78 0.75 13.70
N HIS A 168 -6.77 1.58 14.73
CA HIS A 168 -7.98 2.04 15.40
C HIS A 168 -7.78 3.44 15.98
N ARG A 169 -8.78 4.32 15.82
CA ARG A 169 -8.78 5.71 16.35
C ARG A 169 -7.50 6.50 16.01
N GLY A 170 -7.01 6.35 14.79
CA GLY A 170 -5.84 7.08 14.31
C GLY A 170 -4.50 6.62 14.88
N ALA A 171 -4.43 5.39 15.43
CA ALA A 171 -3.20 4.79 15.91
C ALA A 171 -3.02 3.38 15.34
N PHE A 172 -1.77 3.03 15.02
CA PHE A 172 -1.39 1.64 14.74
C PHE A 172 -1.11 0.94 16.06
N THR A 173 -1.98 0.00 16.45
CA THR A 173 -1.91 -0.70 17.75
C THR A 173 -1.14 -2.00 17.68
N SER A 174 -1.05 -2.62 16.50
CA SER A 174 -0.18 -3.77 16.25
C SER A 174 0.00 -3.95 14.74
N ILE A 175 1.21 -3.83 14.20
CA ILE A 175 1.47 -4.22 12.80
C ILE A 175 2.28 -5.52 12.83
N PRO A 176 1.74 -6.66 12.37
CA PRO A 176 2.47 -7.93 12.36
C PRO A 176 3.80 -7.81 11.60
N GLY A 177 4.93 -8.06 12.28
CA GLY A 177 6.28 -7.93 11.72
C GLY A 177 6.85 -6.51 11.66
N LEU A 178 6.14 -5.53 12.23
CA LEU A 178 6.58 -4.16 12.44
C LEU A 178 6.23 -3.70 13.87
N GLU A 179 6.36 -4.59 14.88
CA GLU A 179 6.07 -4.24 16.27
C GLU A 179 6.91 -3.04 16.77
N TRP A 180 8.15 -2.91 16.29
CA TRP A 180 9.03 -1.76 16.56
C TRP A 180 8.50 -0.44 16.00
N PHE A 181 7.74 -0.48 14.90
CA PHE A 181 7.15 0.72 14.28
C PHE A 181 5.95 1.21 15.10
N THR A 182 5.21 0.28 15.73
CA THR A 182 4.11 0.64 16.63
C THR A 182 4.59 1.23 17.94
N GLU A 183 5.69 0.73 18.53
CA GLU A 183 6.29 1.33 19.73
C GLU A 183 6.76 2.78 19.47
N ALA A 184 7.46 3.01 18.35
CA ALA A 184 7.91 4.35 17.97
C ALA A 184 6.76 5.35 17.69
N LEU A 185 5.59 4.84 17.29
CA LEU A 185 4.39 5.65 17.07
C LEU A 185 3.63 5.97 18.35
N VAL A 186 3.55 5.02 19.29
CA VAL A 186 2.91 5.21 20.60
C VAL A 186 3.67 6.26 21.42
N ASP A 187 5.01 6.23 21.39
CA ASP A 187 5.85 7.22 22.09
C ASP A 187 5.64 8.66 21.59
N GLN A 188 5.16 8.85 20.36
CA GLN A 188 4.86 10.17 19.79
C GLN A 188 3.45 10.68 20.15
N GLN A 189 2.52 9.80 20.52
CA GLN A 189 1.16 10.15 20.93
C GLN A 189 1.02 10.42 22.43
N ASP A 190 1.97 9.96 23.26
CA ASP A 190 2.01 10.26 24.69
C ASP A 190 3.45 10.46 25.22
N PRO A 191 4.05 11.66 25.07
CA PRO A 191 5.39 11.94 25.57
C PRO A 191 5.50 11.91 27.12
N GLY A 192 4.41 11.63 27.84
CA GLY A 192 4.36 11.56 29.30
C GLY A 192 4.39 10.13 29.88
N ALA A 193 4.27 9.09 29.06
CA ALA A 193 4.24 7.70 29.52
C ALA A 193 5.62 7.05 29.49
N VAL A 194 6.55 7.57 30.30
CA VAL A 194 7.82 6.88 30.57
C VAL A 194 7.58 5.81 31.64
N HIS A 195 7.90 4.55 31.31
CA HIS A 195 8.16 3.50 32.30
C HIS A 195 9.57 3.62 32.88
#